data_AF-A0AA51Q430-F1
#
_entry.id   AF-A0AA51Q430-F1
#
_cell.length_a   1.000
_cell.length_b   1.000
_cell.length_c   1.000
_cell.angle_alpha   90.00
_cell.angle_beta   90.00
_cell.angle_gamma   90.00
#
_symmetry.space_group_name_H-M   'P 1'
#
loop_
_entity.id
_entity.type
_entity.pdbx_description
1 polymer ?
#
loop_
_entity_poly.entity_id
_entity_poly.type
_entity_poly.pdbx_seq_one_letter_code
_entity_poly.pdbx_strand_id
1 'polypeptide(L)'
;MPYRYVFLLTFVFFIFSTAAGLWIINKGIAPTLMSYADSQTRKIASLVINKAVIKKTVNVKDINNIFVGIPDKNGKSSGYTLKTDVINRVLAETTMEVQKNIKMAEKGDLAALGQLTEVDIETNKPKNLEGIIWYVPLGQATNIALLGNLGQNSC
;
A
#
# COMPACT_ATOMS: atom_id res chain seq x y z
N MET A 1 -27.31 -43.23 32.68
CA MET A 1 -27.18 -41.78 32.51
C MET A 1 -28.34 -41.30 31.63
N PRO A 2 -29.22 -40.39 32.07
CA PRO A 2 -30.38 -39.98 31.26
C PRO A 2 -29.91 -39.16 30.06
N TYR A 3 -30.35 -39.53 28.85
CA TYR A 3 -29.98 -38.92 27.56
C TYR A 3 -30.04 -37.38 27.55
N ARG A 4 -30.96 -36.80 28.33
CA ARG A 4 -31.16 -35.36 28.51
C ARG A 4 -29.91 -34.61 29.02
N TYR A 5 -29.15 -35.22 29.93
CA TYR A 5 -27.95 -34.58 30.51
C TYR A 5 -26.77 -34.60 29.53
N VAL A 6 -26.63 -35.67 28.76
CA VAL A 6 -25.57 -35.78 27.74
C VAL A 6 -25.78 -34.76 26.62
N PHE A 7 -27.03 -34.57 26.20
CA PHE A 7 -27.38 -33.56 25.20
C PHE A 7 -27.09 -32.13 25.69
N LEU A 8 -27.45 -31.80 26.93
CA LEU A 8 -27.17 -30.47 27.49
C LEU A 8 -25.66 -30.22 27.65
N LEU A 9 -24.91 -31.21 28.12
CA LEU A 9 -23.46 -31.11 28.27
C LEU A 9 -22.75 -30.89 26.92
N THR A 10 -23.11 -31.68 25.90
CA THR A 10 -22.54 -31.54 24.55
C THR A 10 -22.87 -30.19 23.92
N PHE A 11 -24.08 -29.67 24.14
CA PHE A 11 -24.49 -28.35 23.65
C PHE A 11 -23.69 -27.22 24.32
N VAL A 12 -23.51 -27.28 25.64
CA VAL A 12 -22.68 -26.31 26.38
C VAL A 12 -21.22 -26.38 25.94
N PHE A 13 -20.68 -27.59 25.77
CA PHE A 13 -19.31 -27.80 25.29
C PHE A 13 -19.13 -27.29 23.87
N PHE A 14 -20.12 -27.48 22.99
CA PHE A 14 -20.11 -26.97 21.63
C PHE A 14 -20.02 -25.43 21.62
N ILE A 15 -20.88 -24.74 22.38
CA ILE A 15 -20.83 -23.27 22.50
C ILE A 15 -19.47 -22.81 23.01
N PHE A 16 -18.95 -23.46 24.05
CA PHE A 16 -17.65 -23.10 24.62
C PHE A 16 -16.51 -23.33 23.61
N SER A 17 -16.53 -24.44 22.89
CA SER A 17 -15.54 -24.76 21.86
C SER A 17 -15.59 -23.79 20.68
N THR A 18 -16.78 -23.41 20.21
CA THR A 18 -16.94 -22.39 19.17
C THR A 18 -16.44 -21.02 19.62
N ALA A 19 -16.78 -20.60 20.85
CA ALA A 19 -16.32 -19.32 21.39
C ALA A 19 -14.78 -19.29 21.56
N ALA A 20 -14.20 -20.38 22.10
CA ALA A 20 -12.76 -20.53 22.22
C ALA A 20 -12.05 -20.54 20.86
N GLY A 21 -12.63 -21.22 19.86
CA GLY A 21 -12.13 -21.24 18.49
C GLY A 21 -12.10 -19.85 17.87
N LEU A 22 -13.19 -19.09 17.97
CA LEU A 22 -13.23 -17.70 17.49
C LEU A 22 -12.20 -16.82 18.20
N TRP A 23 -12.00 -16.99 19.50
CA TRP A 23 -11.02 -16.22 20.26
C TRP A 23 -9.58 -16.52 19.82
N ILE A 24 -9.25 -17.79 19.61
CA ILE A 24 -7.95 -18.25 19.10
C ILE A 24 -7.69 -17.71 17.70
N ILE A 25 -8.67 -17.83 16.79
CA ILE A 25 -8.59 -17.32 15.42
C ILE A 25 -8.37 -15.82 15.42
N ASN A 26 -9.15 -15.07 16.19
CA ASN A 26 -9.04 -13.62 16.25
C ASN A 26 -7.65 -13.18 16.76
N LYS A 27 -7.13 -13.84 17.79
CA LYS A 27 -5.82 -13.49 18.36
C LYS A 27 -4.64 -13.98 17.51
N GLY A 28 -4.82 -15.06 16.75
CA GLY A 28 -3.78 -15.66 15.92
C GLY A 28 -3.67 -15.05 14.51
N ILE A 29 -4.80 -14.80 13.84
CA ILE A 29 -4.83 -14.35 12.44
C ILE A 29 -4.74 -12.83 12.32
N ALA A 30 -5.39 -12.08 13.21
CA ALA A 30 -5.40 -10.61 13.12
C ALA A 30 -3.98 -9.99 13.06
N PRO A 31 -3.00 -10.36 13.91
CA PRO A 31 -1.68 -9.74 13.86
C PRO A 31 -0.90 -10.09 12.58
N THR A 32 -1.02 -11.32 12.07
CA THR A 32 -0.38 -11.73 10.81
C THR A 32 -1.00 -11.03 9.61
N LEU A 33 -2.34 -10.95 9.58
CA LEU A 33 -3.05 -10.24 8.52
C LEU A 33 -2.71 -8.75 8.51
N MET A 34 -2.63 -8.12 9.68
CA MET A 34 -2.22 -6.71 9.81
C MET A 34 -0.78 -6.50 9.36
N SER A 35 0.16 -7.34 9.79
CA SER A 35 1.57 -7.25 9.39
C SER A 35 1.77 -7.42 7.88
N TYR A 36 1.03 -8.35 7.27
CA TYR A 36 1.02 -8.54 5.83
C TYR A 36 0.43 -7.31 5.11
N ALA A 37 -0.73 -6.82 5.57
CA ALA A 37 -1.37 -5.63 5.02
C ALA A 37 -0.47 -4.39 5.12
N ASP A 38 0.23 -4.18 6.23
CA ASP A 38 1.18 -3.09 6.43
C ASP A 38 2.36 -3.18 5.45
N SER A 39 2.91 -4.38 5.26
CA SER A 39 4.04 -4.60 4.35
C SER A 39 3.63 -4.31 2.89
N GLN A 40 2.47 -4.82 2.47
CA GLN A 40 1.95 -4.57 1.13
C GLN A 40 1.59 -3.08 0.93
N THR A 41 0.99 -2.44 1.92
CA THR A 41 0.66 -1.01 1.89
C THR A 41 1.93 -0.16 1.74
N ARG A 42 3.00 -0.49 2.48
CA ARG A 42 4.30 0.20 2.35
C ARG A 42 4.90 0.05 0.95
N LYS A 43 4.80 -1.14 0.35
CA LYS A 43 5.26 -1.40 -1.02
C LYS A 43 4.52 -0.52 -2.03
N ILE A 44 3.19 -0.42 -1.93
CA ILE A 44 2.36 0.43 -2.79
C ILE A 44 2.69 1.91 -2.59
N ALA A 45 2.81 2.36 -1.33
CA ALA A 45 3.15 3.74 -1.03
C ALA A 45 4.46 4.16 -1.69
N SER A 46 5.50 3.31 -1.62
CA SER A 46 6.78 3.54 -2.30
C SER A 46 6.61 3.70 -3.81
N LEU A 47 5.82 2.83 -4.46
CA LEU A 47 5.55 2.91 -5.90
C LEU A 47 4.80 4.17 -6.31
N VAL A 48 3.78 4.56 -5.54
CA VAL A 48 3.00 5.78 -5.75
C VAL A 48 3.89 7.02 -5.67
N ILE A 49 4.78 7.07 -4.67
CA ILE A 49 5.74 8.16 -4.49
C ILE A 49 6.72 8.20 -5.66
N ASN A 50 7.36 7.07 -5.98
CA ASN A 50 8.33 6.99 -7.07
C ASN A 50 7.74 7.44 -8.41
N LYS A 51 6.50 7.03 -8.70
CA LYS A 51 5.78 7.46 -9.89
C LYS A 51 5.55 8.98 -9.93
N ALA A 52 5.18 9.58 -8.80
CA ALA A 52 4.98 11.03 -8.72
C ALA A 52 6.29 11.79 -8.96
N VAL A 53 7.38 11.32 -8.36
CA VAL A 53 8.72 11.90 -8.53
C VAL A 53 9.16 11.81 -9.99
N ILE A 54 9.14 10.63 -10.60
CA ILE A 54 9.57 10.43 -12.00
C ILE A 54 8.75 11.31 -12.95
N LYS A 55 7.42 11.36 -12.78
CA LYS A 55 6.54 12.19 -13.61
C LYS A 55 6.90 13.67 -13.55
N LYS A 56 7.34 14.17 -12.39
CA LYS A 56 7.77 15.56 -12.23
C LYS A 56 9.21 15.78 -12.70
N THR A 57 10.13 14.86 -12.45
CA THR A 57 11.52 14.93 -12.94
C THR A 57 11.60 15.01 -14.46
N VAL A 58 10.78 14.24 -15.20
CA VAL A 58 10.69 14.31 -16.67
C VAL A 58 10.19 15.68 -17.16
N ASN A 59 9.44 16.41 -16.31
CA ASN A 59 8.95 17.75 -16.61
C ASN A 59 9.94 18.87 -16.22
N VAL A 60 11.01 18.56 -15.47
CA VAL A 60 12.09 19.53 -15.13
C VAL A 60 13.10 19.62 -16.27
N LYS A 61 12.63 19.90 -17.49
CA LYS A 61 13.50 20.21 -18.64
C LYS A 61 14.27 21.56 -18.45
N ASP A 62 14.05 22.22 -17.32
CA ASP A 62 14.57 23.53 -16.92
C ASP A 62 15.73 23.49 -15.89
N ILE A 63 16.47 22.39 -15.76
CA ILE A 63 17.63 22.32 -14.84
C ILE A 63 18.65 23.44 -15.12
N ASN A 64 18.75 23.87 -16.39
CA ASN A 64 19.58 25.00 -16.82
C ASN A 64 19.16 26.35 -16.20
N ASN A 65 17.94 26.47 -15.67
CA ASN A 65 17.40 27.68 -15.03
C ASN A 65 17.56 27.70 -13.51
N ILE A 66 18.08 26.63 -12.91
CA ILE A 66 18.25 26.49 -11.45
C ILE A 66 19.52 27.23 -10.98
N PHE A 67 20.53 27.38 -11.85
CA PHE A 67 21.80 28.04 -11.55
C PHE A 67 21.85 29.47 -12.13
N VAL A 68 22.16 30.46 -11.30
CA VAL A 68 22.45 31.84 -11.71
C VAL A 68 23.92 32.13 -11.46
N GLY A 69 24.66 32.56 -12.48
CA GLY A 69 26.03 33.01 -12.30
C GLY A 69 26.08 34.33 -11.51
N ILE A 70 26.88 34.38 -10.44
CA ILE A 70 27.20 35.63 -9.74
C ILE A 70 28.41 36.26 -10.45
N PRO A 71 28.27 37.45 -11.06
CA PRO A 71 29.41 38.14 -11.67
C PRO A 71 30.36 38.69 -10.59
N ASP A 72 31.67 38.49 -10.76
CA ASP A 72 32.70 39.14 -9.95
C ASP A 72 32.97 40.58 -10.43
N LYS A 73 33.65 41.38 -9.61
CA LYS A 73 34.02 42.79 -9.87
C LYS A 73 34.83 43.01 -11.15
N ASN A 74 35.37 41.95 -11.75
CA ASN A 74 36.11 41.95 -13.02
C ASN A 74 35.32 41.35 -14.21
N GLY A 75 34.01 41.15 -14.08
CA GLY A 75 33.16 40.65 -15.16
C GLY A 75 33.30 39.16 -15.50
N LYS A 76 34.06 38.39 -14.69
CA LYS A 76 34.15 36.92 -14.80
C LYS A 76 33.25 36.27 -13.75
N SER A 77 32.47 35.26 -14.13
CA SER A 77 31.53 34.57 -13.23
C SER A 77 32.32 33.76 -12.19
N SER A 78 32.28 34.14 -10.92
CA SER A 78 33.10 33.53 -9.84
C SER A 78 32.29 32.58 -8.94
N GLY A 79 31.00 32.40 -9.20
CA GLY A 79 30.18 31.41 -8.51
C GLY A 79 28.80 31.19 -9.16
N TYR A 80 28.13 30.11 -8.75
CA TYR A 80 26.75 29.81 -9.12
C TYR A 80 25.88 29.87 -7.86
N THR A 81 24.75 30.58 -7.92
CA THR A 81 23.72 30.56 -6.88
C THR A 81 22.47 29.82 -7.36
N LEU A 82 21.80 29.14 -6.43
CA LEU A 82 20.57 28.41 -6.71
C LEU A 82 19.37 29.35 -6.62
N LYS A 83 18.47 29.28 -7.61
CA LYS A 83 17.16 29.94 -7.56
C LYS A 83 16.25 29.23 -6.57
N THR A 84 16.18 29.74 -5.34
CA THR A 84 15.35 29.16 -4.27
C THR A 84 13.85 29.19 -4.60
N ASP A 85 13.38 30.16 -5.39
CA ASP A 85 12.00 30.24 -5.87
C ASP A 85 11.65 29.08 -6.82
N VAL A 86 12.58 28.67 -7.68
CA VAL A 86 12.41 27.52 -8.58
C VAL A 86 12.41 26.22 -7.79
N ILE A 87 13.32 26.07 -6.82
CA ILE A 87 13.40 24.88 -5.95
C ILE A 87 12.10 24.71 -5.16
N ASN A 88 11.63 25.77 -4.51
CA ASN A 88 10.41 25.73 -3.69
C ASN A 88 9.17 25.38 -4.53
N ARG A 89 9.11 25.87 -5.76
CA ARG A 89 8.02 25.56 -6.70
C ARG A 89 8.03 24.09 -7.11
N VAL A 90 9.19 23.56 -7.50
CA VAL A 90 9.35 22.14 -7.88
C VAL A 90 9.03 21.23 -6.70
N LEU A 91 9.46 21.60 -5.48
CA LEU A 91 9.11 20.88 -4.26
C LEU A 91 7.58 20.86 -4.05
N ALA A 92 6.93 22.02 -4.07
CA ALA A 92 5.49 22.12 -3.88
C ALA A 92 4.70 21.31 -4.94
N GLU A 93 5.09 21.41 -6.21
CA GLU A 93 4.47 20.65 -7.30
C GLU A 93 4.65 19.14 -7.17
N THR A 94 5.82 18.69 -6.71
CA THR A 94 6.10 17.27 -6.49
C THR A 94 5.28 16.75 -5.33
N THR A 95 5.21 17.48 -4.22
CA THR A 95 4.37 17.14 -3.07
C THR A 95 2.89 17.04 -3.48
N MET A 96 2.40 17.98 -4.30
CA MET A 96 1.03 17.94 -4.80
C MET A 96 0.74 16.70 -5.67
N GLU A 97 1.65 16.32 -6.57
CA GLU A 97 1.47 15.11 -7.38
C GLU A 97 1.52 13.84 -6.54
N VAL A 98 2.40 13.78 -5.52
CA VAL A 98 2.42 12.66 -4.57
C VAL A 98 1.06 12.54 -3.88
N GLN A 99 0.55 13.63 -3.31
CA GLN A 99 -0.76 13.63 -2.64
C GLN A 99 -1.91 13.24 -3.58
N LYS A 100 -1.87 13.72 -4.83
CA LYS A 100 -2.86 13.37 -5.85
C LYS A 100 -2.84 11.88 -6.16
N ASN A 101 -1.66 11.29 -6.36
CA ASN A 101 -1.53 9.87 -6.66
C ASN A 101 -1.93 9.00 -5.46
N ILE A 102 -1.64 9.43 -4.22
CA ILE A 102 -2.12 8.75 -3.00
C ILE A 102 -3.66 8.76 -2.95
N LYS A 103 -4.30 9.90 -3.19
CA LYS A 103 -5.79 9.98 -3.21
C LYS A 103 -6.42 9.10 -4.29
N MET A 104 -5.79 8.97 -5.46
CA MET A 104 -6.24 8.04 -6.50
C MET A 104 -6.08 6.59 -6.04
N ALA A 105 -4.96 6.27 -5.39
CA ALA A 105 -4.70 4.96 -4.82
C ALA A 105 -5.68 4.61 -3.69
N GLU A 106 -6.06 5.55 -2.84
CA GLU A 106 -7.07 5.37 -1.78
C GLU A 106 -8.46 5.05 -2.37
N LYS A 107 -8.82 5.67 -3.49
CA LYS A 107 -10.03 5.30 -4.26
C LYS A 107 -9.88 3.95 -4.97
N GLY A 108 -8.66 3.39 -4.93
CA GLY A 108 -8.23 2.16 -5.57
C GLY A 108 -8.26 2.25 -7.09
N ASP A 109 -7.97 3.44 -7.64
CA ASP A 109 -7.54 3.63 -9.01
C ASP A 109 -6.02 3.39 -9.07
N LEU A 110 -5.65 2.12 -9.23
CA LEU A 110 -4.26 1.65 -9.29
C LEU A 110 -3.90 1.17 -10.70
N ALA A 111 -4.73 1.44 -11.71
CA ALA A 111 -4.59 0.90 -13.07
C ALA A 111 -3.19 1.17 -13.67
N ALA A 112 -2.62 2.31 -13.33
CA ALA A 112 -1.29 2.72 -13.79
C ALA A 112 -0.15 2.39 -12.81
N LEU A 113 -0.39 1.55 -11.79
CA LEU A 113 0.62 0.97 -10.90
C LEU A 113 0.77 -0.55 -11.11
N GLY A 114 -0.25 -1.23 -11.65
CA GLY A 114 -0.23 -2.67 -11.91
C GLY A 114 0.91 -3.13 -12.84
N GLN A 115 1.44 -2.24 -13.67
CA GLN A 115 2.62 -2.55 -14.52
C GLN A 115 3.95 -2.61 -13.73
N LEU A 116 3.96 -2.18 -12.46
CA LEU A 116 5.16 -2.08 -11.61
C LEU A 116 5.23 -3.19 -10.55
N THR A 117 4.25 -4.09 -10.51
CA THR A 117 4.17 -5.14 -9.48
C THR A 117 3.83 -6.50 -10.08
N GLU A 118 4.49 -7.54 -9.58
CA GLU A 118 4.19 -8.96 -9.85
C GLU A 118 2.93 -9.46 -9.11
N VAL A 119 2.12 -8.55 -8.56
CA VAL A 119 0.96 -8.91 -7.73
C VAL A 119 -0.31 -8.46 -8.43
N ASP A 120 -1.24 -9.39 -8.58
CA ASP A 120 -2.48 -9.18 -9.31
C ASP A 120 -3.42 -8.29 -8.47
N ILE A 121 -3.45 -7.01 -8.82
CA ILE A 121 -4.42 -6.07 -8.26
C ILE A 121 -5.62 -6.15 -9.18
N GLU A 122 -6.68 -6.81 -8.73
CA GLU A 122 -7.95 -6.81 -9.45
C GLU A 122 -8.43 -5.36 -9.61
N THR A 123 -8.25 -4.83 -10.82
CA THR A 123 -8.75 -3.50 -11.22
C THR A 123 -10.22 -3.56 -11.64
N ASN A 124 -10.78 -4.77 -11.75
CA ASN A 124 -12.15 -5.01 -12.16
C ASN A 124 -13.10 -5.00 -10.95
N LYS A 125 -13.29 -3.81 -10.37
CA LYS A 125 -14.19 -3.63 -9.23
C LYS A 125 -15.65 -3.50 -9.65
N PRO A 126 -16.61 -3.95 -8.82
CA PRO A 126 -17.96 -3.41 -8.86
C PRO A 126 -17.93 -1.91 -8.52
N LYS A 127 -18.64 -1.08 -9.31
CA LYS A 127 -18.65 0.40 -9.21
C LYS A 127 -18.98 1.00 -7.82
N ASN A 128 -19.39 0.18 -6.86
CA ASN A 128 -19.89 0.59 -5.55
C ASN A 128 -18.89 0.41 -4.39
N LEU A 129 -17.66 -0.07 -4.65
CA LEU A 129 -16.63 -0.24 -3.62
C LEU A 129 -15.43 0.68 -3.89
N GLU A 130 -15.27 1.69 -3.03
CA GLU A 130 -14.04 2.49 -2.95
C GLU A 130 -13.00 1.74 -2.09
N GLY A 131 -11.70 1.89 -2.38
CA GLY A 131 -10.62 1.26 -1.59
C GLY A 131 -9.81 0.21 -2.36
N ILE A 132 -8.64 -0.17 -1.84
CA ILE A 132 -7.79 -1.19 -2.46
C ILE A 132 -8.21 -2.57 -1.94
N ILE A 133 -8.62 -3.49 -2.83
CA ILE A 133 -8.98 -4.86 -2.45
C ILE A 133 -7.76 -5.75 -2.65
N TRP A 134 -7.45 -6.56 -1.64
CA TRP A 134 -6.34 -7.51 -1.65
C TRP A 134 -6.82 -8.89 -1.27
N TYR A 135 -6.44 -9.89 -2.06
CA TYR A 135 -6.62 -11.29 -1.70
C TYR A 135 -5.45 -11.76 -0.86
N VAL A 136 -5.72 -12.25 0.35
CA VAL A 136 -4.70 -12.83 1.24
C VAL A 136 -4.94 -14.33 1.34
N PRO A 137 -4.01 -15.19 0.88
CA PRO A 137 -4.15 -16.63 0.98
C PRO A 137 -4.28 -17.07 2.44
N LEU A 138 -5.18 -18.02 2.70
CA LEU A 138 -5.47 -18.47 4.05
C LEU A 138 -4.22 -18.97 4.79
N GLY A 139 -3.32 -19.69 4.11
CA GLY A 139 -2.07 -20.15 4.74
C GLY A 139 -1.10 -19.03 5.13
N GLN A 140 -1.13 -17.89 4.45
CA GLN A 140 -0.36 -16.70 4.88
C GLN A 140 -1.03 -16.06 6.10
N ALA A 141 -2.36 -15.98 6.11
CA ALA A 141 -3.13 -15.43 7.23
C ALA A 141 -2.97 -16.28 8.52
N THR A 142 -2.95 -17.61 8.38
CA THR A 142 -2.84 -18.55 9.51
C THR A 142 -1.40 -18.95 9.83
N ASN A 143 -0.40 -18.55 9.02
CA ASN A 143 0.98 -19.03 9.10
C ASN A 143 1.10 -20.57 9.07
N ILE A 144 0.30 -21.22 8.23
CA ILE A 144 0.31 -22.67 8.06
C ILE A 144 0.77 -22.96 6.63
N ALA A 145 2.00 -23.48 6.50
CA ALA A 145 2.61 -23.78 5.20
C ALA A 145 1.74 -24.74 4.35
N LEU A 146 1.06 -25.70 4.98
CA LEU A 146 0.15 -26.64 4.31
C LEU A 146 -1.07 -25.95 3.66
N LEU A 147 -1.49 -24.81 4.18
CA LEU A 147 -2.62 -24.03 3.66
C LEU A 147 -2.15 -22.90 2.72
N GLY A 148 -0.83 -22.77 2.51
CA GLY A 148 -0.23 -21.69 1.70
C GLY A 148 -0.60 -21.77 0.22
N ASN A 149 -0.88 -22.99 -0.28
CA ASN A 149 -1.21 -23.24 -1.68
C ASN A 149 -2.72 -23.22 -2.00
N LEU A 150 -3.58 -22.99 -1.00
CA LEU A 150 -5.05 -23.00 -1.19
C LEU A 150 -5.62 -21.65 -1.65
N GLY A 151 -4.75 -20.69 -2.00
CA GLY A 151 -5.15 -19.40 -2.57
C GLY A 151 -4.83 -19.23 -4.06
N GLN A 152 -4.04 -20.12 -4.69
CA GLN A 152 -3.47 -19.86 -6.02
C GLN A 152 -4.02 -20.79 -7.12
N ASN A 153 -5.28 -21.18 -7.05
CA ASN A 153 -5.97 -21.85 -8.16
C ASN A 153 -7.46 -21.47 -8.14
N SER A 154 -7.84 -20.37 -8.80
CA SER A 154 -9.10 -20.22 -9.56
C SER A 154 -9.26 -18.77 -10.02
N CYS A 155 -9.20 -18.60 -11.34
CA CYS A 155 -9.50 -17.42 -12.17
C CYS A 155 -8.41 -16.37 -12.32
#